data_AF-A0A1E7YPF9-F1
#
_entry.id   AF-A0A1E7YPF9-F1
#
_cell.length_a   1.000
_cell.length_b   1.000
_cell.length_c   1.000
_cell.angle_alpha   90.00
_cell.angle_beta   90.00
_cell.angle_gamma   90.00
#
_symmetry.space_group_name_H-M   'P 1'
#
loop_
_entity.id
_entity.type
_entity.pdbx_description
1 polymer ?
#
loop_
_entity_poly.entity_id
_entity_poly.type
_entity_poly.pdbx_seq_one_letter_code
_entity_poly.pdbx_strand_id
1 'polypeptide(L)'
;MDDNSTNSNTMEDMLGKLEGSLQLAREALQQVGASNAYLSEMIGEMDLVEQAIRRLDELVHSFLARIRSITTLTASVREISAQTNLLALNAAIEAARAGEQGRGFAVVADEVKKLAERSNKAAREIEGIAQGVADMDSEVQAGIADGFQHLAQEQAALEAVVDVLGNANAAARATEKNLTALLSGLNV
;
A
#
# COMPACT_ATOMS: atom_id res chain seq x y z
N MET A 1 1.50 -9.32 76.79
CA MET A 1 0.92 -10.45 76.04
C MET A 1 0.28 -10.02 74.72
N ASP A 2 -0.05 -8.72 74.54
CA ASP A 2 -0.66 -8.20 73.29
C ASP A 2 0.33 -7.96 72.12
N ASP A 3 1.63 -7.78 72.38
CA ASP A 3 2.63 -7.57 71.30
C ASP A 3 2.83 -8.81 70.41
N ASN A 4 2.70 -10.03 70.95
CA ASN A 4 3.01 -11.25 70.20
C ASN A 4 1.89 -11.65 69.23
N SER A 5 0.62 -11.38 69.57
CA SER A 5 -0.52 -11.60 68.66
C SER A 5 -0.60 -10.53 67.57
N THR A 6 -0.21 -9.30 67.89
CA THR A 6 -0.16 -8.17 66.94
C THR A 6 0.98 -8.35 65.93
N ASN A 7 2.14 -8.86 66.36
CA ASN A 7 3.23 -9.25 65.46
C ASN A 7 2.87 -10.45 64.57
N SER A 8 2.14 -11.44 65.09
CA SER A 8 1.70 -12.59 64.28
C SER A 8 0.72 -12.17 63.18
N ASN A 9 -0.27 -11.32 63.51
CA ASN A 9 -1.25 -10.84 62.53
C ASN A 9 -0.64 -9.93 61.45
N THR A 10 0.38 -9.14 61.80
CA THR A 10 1.09 -8.28 60.82
C THR A 10 2.00 -9.08 59.89
N MET A 11 2.61 -10.16 60.38
CA MET A 11 3.39 -11.08 59.56
C MET A 11 2.52 -11.81 58.53
N GLU A 12 1.33 -12.27 58.95
CA GLU A 12 0.37 -12.95 58.07
C GLU A 12 -0.17 -12.01 56.96
N ASP A 13 -0.49 -10.75 57.30
CA ASP A 13 -0.87 -9.72 56.32
C ASP A 13 0.28 -9.38 55.33
N MET A 14 1.53 -9.32 55.82
CA MET A 14 2.70 -9.12 54.95
C MET A 14 2.93 -10.28 53.98
N LEU A 15 2.80 -11.53 54.45
CA LEU A 15 2.90 -12.72 53.61
C LEU A 15 1.83 -12.71 52.52
N GLY A 16 0.57 -12.43 52.87
CA GLY A 16 -0.52 -12.34 51.89
C GLY A 16 -0.28 -11.24 50.84
N LYS A 17 0.25 -10.07 51.24
CA LYS A 17 0.62 -9.00 50.31
C LYS A 17 1.80 -9.37 49.39
N LEU A 18 2.80 -10.09 49.90
CA LEU A 18 3.94 -10.57 49.12
C LEU A 18 3.51 -11.62 48.10
N GLU A 19 2.65 -12.57 48.48
CA GLU A 19 2.08 -13.57 47.59
C GLU A 19 1.23 -12.91 46.49
N GLY A 20 0.37 -11.95 46.85
CA GLY A 20 -0.40 -11.16 45.89
C GLY A 20 0.50 -10.38 44.92
N SER A 21 1.58 -9.78 45.42
CA SER A 21 2.55 -9.05 44.58
C SER A 21 3.31 -9.99 43.65
N LEU A 22 3.64 -11.21 44.10
CA LEU A 22 4.32 -12.21 43.29
C LEU A 22 3.41 -12.70 42.15
N GLN A 23 2.13 -12.90 42.46
CA GLN A 23 1.12 -13.24 41.48
C GLN A 23 0.99 -12.15 40.41
N LEU A 24 0.90 -10.88 40.81
CA LEU A 24 0.87 -9.75 39.87
C LEU A 24 2.12 -9.68 38.98
N ALA A 25 3.32 -9.96 39.53
CA ALA A 25 4.55 -9.99 38.76
C ALA A 25 4.53 -11.11 37.69
N ARG A 26 4.01 -12.29 38.04
CA ARG A 26 3.86 -13.41 37.09
C ARG A 26 2.84 -13.13 35.99
N GLU A 27 1.71 -12.52 36.35
CA GLU A 27 0.70 -12.09 35.39
C GLU A 27 1.27 -11.05 34.41
N ALA A 28 2.04 -10.08 34.91
CA ALA A 28 2.75 -9.12 34.07
C ALA A 28 3.72 -9.81 33.10
N LEU A 29 4.48 -10.82 33.55
CA LEU A 29 5.39 -11.59 32.67
C LEU A 29 4.63 -12.37 31.59
N GLN A 30 3.50 -12.98 31.93
CA GLN A 30 2.66 -13.66 30.96
C GLN A 30 2.11 -12.67 29.92
N GLN A 31 1.64 -11.51 30.38
CA GLN A 31 1.10 -10.47 29.50
C GLN A 31 2.16 -9.90 28.56
N VAL A 32 3.37 -9.63 29.05
CA VAL A 32 4.49 -9.18 28.21
C VAL A 32 4.89 -10.25 27.19
N GLY A 33 4.88 -11.53 27.59
CA GLY A 33 5.12 -12.65 26.67
C GLY A 33 4.09 -12.71 25.54
N ALA A 34 2.81 -12.56 25.86
CA ALA A 34 1.75 -12.49 24.86
C ALA A 34 1.90 -11.25 23.94
N SER A 35 2.19 -10.08 24.51
CA SER A 35 2.42 -8.85 23.75
C SER A 35 3.59 -8.98 22.77
N ASN A 36 4.68 -9.64 23.16
CA ASN A 36 5.81 -9.91 22.25
C ASN A 36 5.42 -10.81 21.08
N ALA A 37 4.57 -11.83 21.30
CA ALA A 37 4.08 -12.68 20.22
C ALA A 37 3.23 -11.87 19.23
N TYR A 38 2.31 -11.02 19.72
CA TYR A 38 1.52 -10.12 18.89
C TYR A 38 2.37 -9.12 18.11
N LEU A 39 3.42 -8.55 18.71
CA LEU A 39 4.33 -7.65 17.98
C LEU A 39 5.09 -8.38 16.88
N SER A 40 5.56 -9.60 17.13
CA SER A 40 6.24 -10.39 16.11
C SER A 40 5.34 -10.68 14.91
N GLU A 41 4.06 -10.96 15.16
CA GLU A 41 3.05 -11.12 14.11
C GLU A 41 2.83 -9.81 13.35
N MET A 42 2.67 -8.70 14.09
CA MET A 42 2.45 -7.37 13.50
C MET A 42 3.63 -6.92 12.62
N ILE A 43 4.87 -7.19 13.02
CA ILE A 43 6.06 -6.92 12.19
C ILE A 43 6.00 -7.74 10.89
N GLY A 44 5.57 -9.00 10.96
CA GLY A 44 5.38 -9.84 9.77
C GLY A 44 4.30 -9.30 8.83
N GLU A 45 3.16 -8.85 9.38
CA GLU A 45 2.10 -8.21 8.60
C GLU A 45 2.59 -6.91 7.94
N MET A 46 3.43 -6.12 8.62
CA MET A 46 4.00 -4.89 8.04
C MET A 46 4.92 -5.17 6.86
N ASP A 47 5.72 -6.24 6.90
CA ASP A 47 6.53 -6.67 5.75
C ASP A 47 5.64 -7.06 4.56
N LEU A 48 4.52 -7.74 4.81
CA LEU A 48 3.54 -8.05 3.76
C LEU A 48 2.91 -6.80 3.15
N VAL A 49 2.57 -5.79 3.97
CA VAL A 49 2.03 -4.52 3.48
C VAL A 49 3.08 -3.75 2.68
N GLU A 50 4.34 -3.72 3.12
CA GLU A 50 5.45 -3.11 2.38
C GLU A 50 5.64 -3.75 1.00
N GLN A 51 5.64 -5.09 0.94
CA GLN A 51 5.71 -5.82 -0.32
C GLN A 51 4.51 -5.53 -1.23
N ALA A 52 3.31 -5.39 -0.66
CA ALA A 52 2.11 -5.04 -1.42
C ALA A 52 2.23 -3.63 -2.04
N ILE A 53 2.70 -2.65 -1.29
CA ILE A 53 2.90 -1.28 -1.79
C ILE A 53 3.98 -1.22 -2.86
N ARG A 54 5.12 -1.92 -2.69
CA ARG A 54 6.15 -2.05 -3.74
C ARG A 54 5.59 -2.64 -5.02
N ARG A 55 4.79 -3.70 -4.90
CA ARG A 55 4.16 -4.34 -6.07
C ARG A 55 3.15 -3.43 -6.74
N LEU A 56 2.41 -2.63 -5.99
CA LEU A 56 1.51 -1.60 -6.55
C LEU A 56 2.31 -0.58 -7.36
N ASP A 57 3.44 -0.10 -6.84
CA ASP A 57 4.31 0.83 -7.56
C ASP A 57 4.82 0.27 -8.89
N GLU A 58 5.30 -0.99 -8.90
CA GLU A 58 5.72 -1.66 -10.14
C GLU A 58 4.58 -1.79 -11.16
N LEU A 59 3.38 -2.14 -10.68
CA LEU A 59 2.20 -2.29 -11.53
C LEU A 59 1.79 -0.95 -12.16
N VAL A 60 1.84 0.14 -11.39
CA VAL A 60 1.56 1.49 -11.88
C VAL A 60 2.57 1.88 -12.96
N HIS A 61 3.87 1.70 -12.72
CA HIS A 61 4.91 1.97 -13.73
C HIS A 61 4.70 1.18 -15.03
N SER A 62 4.39 -0.12 -14.92
CA SER A 62 4.07 -0.98 -16.07
C SER A 62 2.82 -0.51 -16.81
N PHE A 63 1.79 -0.09 -16.07
CA PHE A 63 0.57 0.44 -16.63
C PHE A 63 0.80 1.74 -17.43
N LEU A 64 1.59 2.68 -16.89
CA LEU A 64 1.96 3.90 -17.62
C LEU A 64 2.74 3.62 -18.90
N ALA A 65 3.65 2.64 -18.88
CA ALA A 65 4.38 2.25 -20.08
C ALA A 65 3.44 1.75 -21.18
N ARG A 66 2.36 1.03 -20.81
CA ARG A 66 1.31 0.61 -21.73
C ARG A 66 0.49 1.80 -22.24
N ILE A 67 0.17 2.76 -21.38
CA ILE A 67 -0.52 4.00 -21.78
C ILE A 67 0.31 4.79 -22.82
N ARG A 68 1.62 4.94 -22.61
CA ARG A 68 2.53 5.58 -23.59
C ARG A 68 2.56 4.84 -24.93
N SER A 69 2.48 3.51 -24.89
CA SER A 69 2.39 2.68 -26.09
C SER A 69 1.08 2.93 -26.85
N ILE A 70 -0.05 3.08 -26.13
CA ILE A 70 -1.34 3.46 -26.72
C ILE A 70 -1.24 4.83 -27.39
N THR A 71 -0.66 5.84 -26.73
CA THR A 71 -0.46 7.17 -27.32
C THR A 71 0.35 7.13 -28.61
N THR A 72 1.38 6.27 -28.67
CA THR A 72 2.20 6.10 -29.88
C THR A 72 1.41 5.45 -31.02
N LEU A 73 0.60 4.44 -30.69
CA LEU A 73 -0.25 3.75 -31.68
C LEU A 73 -1.36 4.67 -32.20
N THR A 74 -2.02 5.45 -31.33
CA THR A 74 -3.06 6.39 -31.76
C THR A 74 -2.48 7.51 -32.62
N ALA A 75 -1.28 8.01 -32.32
CA ALA A 75 -0.57 8.95 -33.19
C ALA A 75 -0.31 8.36 -34.59
N SER A 76 0.11 7.10 -34.66
CA SER A 76 0.31 6.38 -35.94
C SER A 76 -1.00 6.22 -36.71
N VAL A 77 -2.10 5.88 -36.05
CA VAL A 77 -3.44 5.79 -36.67
C VAL A 77 -3.89 7.14 -37.20
N ARG A 78 -3.61 8.24 -36.49
CA ARG A 78 -3.91 9.60 -36.97
C ARG A 78 -3.11 9.94 -38.22
N GLU A 79 -1.83 9.60 -38.26
CA GLU A 79 -0.99 9.80 -39.44
C GLU A 79 -1.53 9.03 -40.65
N ILE A 80 -1.82 7.74 -40.49
CA ILE A 80 -2.42 6.90 -41.53
C ILE A 80 -3.77 7.48 -42.00
N SER A 81 -4.61 7.92 -41.06
CA SER A 81 -5.89 8.54 -41.38
C SER A 81 -5.71 9.84 -42.16
N ALA A 82 -4.73 10.67 -41.80
CA ALA A 82 -4.43 11.91 -42.52
C ALA A 82 -3.92 11.64 -43.95
N GLN A 83 -3.03 10.64 -44.11
CA GLN A 83 -2.55 10.21 -45.43
C GLN A 83 -3.67 9.63 -46.29
N THR A 84 -4.53 8.78 -45.70
CA THR A 84 -5.69 8.19 -46.38
C THR A 84 -6.68 9.27 -46.82
N ASN A 85 -6.90 10.29 -45.98
CA ASN A 85 -7.73 11.44 -46.31
C ASN A 85 -7.17 12.24 -47.51
N LEU A 86 -5.85 12.44 -47.55
CA LEU A 86 -5.16 13.09 -48.67
C LEU A 86 -5.25 12.26 -49.96
N LEU A 87 -5.08 10.94 -49.87
CA LEU A 87 -5.23 10.01 -50.99
C LEU A 87 -6.66 10.03 -51.54
N ALA A 88 -7.67 10.02 -50.66
CA ALA A 88 -9.08 10.11 -51.03
C ALA A 88 -9.40 11.44 -51.73
N LEU A 89 -8.84 12.56 -51.23
CA LEU A 89 -8.98 13.86 -51.87
C LEU A 89 -8.40 13.87 -53.29
N ASN A 90 -7.20 13.33 -53.47
CA ASN A 90 -6.57 13.22 -54.80
C ASN A 90 -7.41 12.35 -55.75
N ALA A 91 -7.96 11.24 -55.25
CA ALA A 91 -8.84 10.37 -56.03
C ALA A 91 -10.14 11.09 -56.44
N ALA A 92 -10.73 11.88 -55.54
CA ALA A 92 -11.92 12.68 -55.83
C ALA A 92 -11.65 13.74 -56.92
N ILE A 93 -10.48 14.38 -56.89
CA ILE A 93 -10.04 15.34 -57.92
C ILE A 93 -9.90 14.66 -59.28
N GLU A 94 -9.23 13.51 -59.34
CA GLU A 94 -9.03 12.78 -60.61
C GLU A 94 -10.35 12.21 -61.15
N ALA A 95 -11.25 11.75 -60.27
CA ALA A 95 -12.60 11.32 -60.64
C ALA A 95 -13.42 12.46 -61.25
N ALA A 96 -13.34 13.67 -60.68
CA ALA A 96 -13.98 14.86 -61.25
C ALA A 96 -13.39 15.22 -62.62
N ARG A 97 -12.07 15.06 -62.80
CA ARG A 97 -11.38 15.30 -64.07
C ARG A 97 -11.79 14.34 -65.18
N ALA A 98 -12.08 13.08 -64.84
CA ALA A 98 -12.57 12.06 -65.77
C ALA A 98 -14.05 12.27 -66.19
N GLY A 99 -14.75 13.24 -65.60
CA GLY A 99 -16.14 13.56 -65.93
C GLY A 99 -17.10 12.39 -65.66
N GLU A 100 -17.96 12.06 -66.62
CA GLU A 100 -18.97 11.00 -66.47
C GLU A 100 -18.35 9.61 -66.20
N GLN A 101 -17.15 9.33 -66.74
CA GLN A 101 -16.47 8.05 -66.52
C GLN A 101 -15.93 7.90 -65.09
N GLY A 102 -15.75 9.02 -64.37
CA GLY A 102 -15.24 9.04 -63.00
C GLY A 102 -16.32 8.99 -61.91
N ARG A 103 -17.61 9.03 -62.26
CA ARG A 103 -18.71 9.13 -61.28
C ARG A 103 -18.69 8.04 -60.21
N GLY A 104 -18.44 6.78 -60.58
CA GLY A 104 -18.33 5.68 -59.62
C GLY A 104 -17.14 5.81 -58.67
N PHE A 105 -15.99 6.26 -59.20
CA PHE A 105 -14.79 6.51 -58.40
C PHE A 105 -14.95 7.70 -57.45
N ALA A 106 -15.70 8.73 -57.84
CA ALA A 106 -15.99 9.88 -56.97
C ALA A 106 -16.75 9.45 -55.70
N VAL A 107 -17.74 8.56 -55.83
CA VAL A 107 -18.51 8.04 -54.68
C VAL A 107 -17.60 7.26 -53.73
N VAL A 108 -16.72 6.41 -54.27
CA VAL A 108 -15.77 5.65 -53.46
C VAL A 108 -14.78 6.56 -52.75
N ALA A 109 -14.24 7.57 -53.45
CA ALA A 109 -13.31 8.54 -52.87
C ALA A 109 -13.94 9.31 -51.70
N ASP A 110 -15.19 9.77 -51.83
CA ASP A 110 -15.91 10.44 -50.74
C ASP A 110 -16.14 9.53 -49.54
N GLU A 111 -16.44 8.25 -49.75
CA GLU A 111 -16.64 7.30 -48.65
C GLU A 111 -15.32 7.02 -47.92
N VAL A 112 -14.22 6.80 -48.65
CA VAL A 112 -12.88 6.64 -48.06
C VAL A 112 -12.50 7.88 -47.25
N LYS A 113 -12.80 9.09 -47.75
CA LYS A 113 -12.56 10.35 -47.03
C LYS A 113 -13.29 10.38 -45.69
N LYS A 114 -14.58 10.04 -45.68
CA LYS A 114 -15.38 9.98 -44.44
C LYS A 114 -14.85 8.94 -43.46
N LEU A 115 -14.42 7.76 -43.94
CA LEU A 115 -13.80 6.74 -43.07
C LEU A 115 -12.50 7.24 -42.45
N ALA A 116 -11.67 7.95 -43.22
CA ALA A 116 -10.42 8.53 -42.73
C ALA A 116 -10.67 9.62 -41.68
N GLU A 117 -11.63 10.51 -41.91
CA GLU A 117 -12.04 11.54 -40.93
C GLU A 117 -12.57 10.92 -39.63
N ARG A 118 -13.41 9.89 -39.73
CA ARG A 118 -13.93 9.14 -38.57
C ARG A 118 -12.83 8.43 -37.79
N SER A 119 -11.87 7.81 -38.49
CA SER A 119 -10.73 7.13 -37.87
C SER A 119 -9.84 8.11 -37.10
N ASN A 120 -9.56 9.28 -37.69
CA ASN A 120 -8.80 10.34 -37.03
C ASN A 120 -9.51 10.87 -35.77
N LYS A 121 -10.85 11.04 -35.84
CA LYS A 121 -11.64 11.45 -34.68
C LYS A 121 -11.56 10.43 -33.54
N ALA A 122 -11.78 9.14 -33.85
CA ALA A 122 -11.70 8.08 -32.85
C ALA A 122 -10.30 8.00 -32.20
N ALA A 123 -9.23 8.12 -33.00
CA ALA A 123 -7.87 8.11 -32.49
C ALA A 123 -7.59 9.30 -31.54
N ARG A 124 -8.14 10.49 -31.81
CA ARG A 124 -8.07 11.65 -30.90
C ARG A 124 -8.82 11.43 -29.58
N GLU A 125 -9.98 10.78 -29.62
CA GLU A 125 -10.75 10.46 -28.42
C GLU A 125 -9.97 9.48 -27.52
N ILE A 126 -9.34 8.46 -28.12
CA ILE A 126 -8.48 7.51 -27.38
C ILE A 126 -7.25 8.22 -26.79
N GLU A 127 -6.62 9.12 -27.55
CA GLU A 127 -5.50 9.95 -27.07
C GLU A 127 -5.90 10.79 -25.84
N GLY A 128 -7.08 11.39 -25.86
CA GLY A 128 -7.60 12.14 -24.70
C GLY A 128 -7.84 11.26 -23.47
N ILE A 129 -8.37 10.05 -23.65
CA ILE A 129 -8.54 9.09 -22.55
C ILE A 129 -7.18 8.66 -21.99
N ALA A 130 -6.22 8.34 -22.86
CA ALA A 130 -4.87 7.94 -22.46
C ALA A 130 -4.17 9.04 -21.67
N GLN A 131 -4.32 10.31 -22.08
CA GLN A 131 -3.77 11.46 -21.36
C GLN A 131 -4.41 11.62 -19.99
N GLY A 132 -5.76 11.53 -19.90
CA GLY A 132 -6.45 11.64 -18.61
C GLY A 132 -6.02 10.56 -17.61
N VAL A 133 -5.74 9.35 -18.09
CA VAL A 133 -5.17 8.27 -17.25
C VAL A 133 -3.73 8.59 -16.82
N ALA A 134 -2.92 9.18 -17.70
CA ALA A 134 -1.56 9.58 -17.36
C ALA A 134 -1.53 10.75 -16.36
N ASP A 135 -2.50 11.65 -16.39
CA ASP A 135 -2.57 12.78 -15.46
C ASP A 135 -2.85 12.32 -14.01
N MET A 136 -3.64 11.25 -13.85
CA MET A 136 -3.91 10.61 -12.56
C MET A 136 -2.67 9.96 -11.92
N ASP A 137 -1.61 9.73 -12.70
CA ASP A 137 -0.37 9.09 -12.22
C ASP A 137 0.25 9.82 -11.05
N SER A 138 0.29 11.16 -11.12
CA SER A 138 0.91 11.99 -10.08
C SER A 138 0.24 11.81 -8.70
N GLU A 139 -1.08 11.67 -8.67
CA GLU A 139 -1.85 11.41 -7.45
C GLU A 139 -1.60 9.99 -6.92
N VAL A 140 -1.53 9.00 -7.82
CA VAL A 140 -1.25 7.61 -7.44
C VAL A 140 0.16 7.47 -6.87
N GLN A 141 1.15 8.10 -7.51
CA GLN A 141 2.54 8.13 -7.05
C GLN A 141 2.68 8.83 -5.68
N ALA A 142 1.96 9.94 -5.47
CA ALA A 142 1.91 10.58 -4.16
C ALA A 142 1.32 9.65 -3.10
N GLY A 143 0.23 8.95 -3.40
CA GLY A 143 -0.38 7.98 -2.47
C GLY A 143 0.53 6.80 -2.13
N ILE A 144 1.33 6.31 -3.09
CA ILE A 144 2.35 5.28 -2.85
C ILE A 144 3.46 5.81 -1.94
N ALA A 145 3.96 7.02 -2.19
CA ALA A 145 4.99 7.64 -1.38
C ALA A 145 4.53 7.87 0.07
N ASP A 146 3.30 8.36 0.25
CA ASP A 146 2.66 8.50 1.56
C ASP A 146 2.54 7.13 2.25
N GLY A 147 2.16 6.08 1.51
CA GLY A 147 2.11 4.70 2.01
C GLY A 147 3.45 4.21 2.56
N PHE A 148 4.55 4.46 1.85
CA PHE A 148 5.89 4.13 2.37
C PHE A 148 6.27 4.95 3.59
N GLN A 149 5.91 6.24 3.64
CA GLN A 149 6.17 7.07 4.79
C GLN A 149 5.44 6.56 6.04
N HIS A 150 4.17 6.18 5.90
CA HIS A 150 3.38 5.61 6.99
C HIS A 150 3.96 4.28 7.48
N LEU A 151 4.37 3.39 6.57
CA LEU A 151 5.04 2.14 6.95
C LEU A 151 6.33 2.37 7.73
N ALA A 152 7.17 3.32 7.31
CA ALA A 152 8.40 3.66 8.02
C ALA A 152 8.11 4.20 9.44
N GLN A 153 7.05 5.01 9.59
CA GLN A 153 6.62 5.50 10.90
C GLN A 153 6.10 4.37 11.80
N GLU A 154 5.32 3.43 11.24
CA GLU A 154 4.79 2.28 11.98
C GLU A 154 5.89 1.31 12.40
N GLN A 155 6.89 1.06 11.54
CA GLN A 155 8.08 0.27 11.89
C GLN A 155 8.85 0.91 13.06
N ALA A 156 9.10 2.23 13.02
CA ALA A 156 9.77 2.93 14.11
C ALA A 156 8.95 2.89 15.42
N ALA A 157 7.62 2.98 15.33
CA ALA A 157 6.75 2.84 16.49
C ALA A 157 6.81 1.42 17.07
N LEU A 158 6.82 0.39 16.23
CA LEU A 158 6.95 -1.01 16.65
C LEU A 158 8.27 -1.27 17.38
N GLU A 159 9.39 -0.76 16.86
CA GLU A 159 10.70 -0.85 17.53
C GLU A 159 10.65 -0.23 18.93
N ALA A 160 10.03 0.95 19.07
CA ALA A 160 9.87 1.60 20.37
C ALA A 160 9.01 0.75 21.34
N VAL A 161 7.97 0.06 20.86
CA VAL A 161 7.15 -0.82 21.70
C VAL A 161 7.95 -2.06 22.13
N VAL A 162 8.76 -2.64 21.24
CA VAL A 162 9.66 -3.76 21.57
C VAL A 162 10.59 -3.37 22.73
N ASP A 163 11.19 -2.18 22.67
CA ASP A 163 12.05 -1.68 23.75
C ASP A 163 11.29 -1.50 25.09
N VAL A 164 10.09 -0.93 25.04
CA VAL A 164 9.24 -0.75 26.23
C VAL A 164 8.88 -2.10 26.86
N LEU A 165 8.50 -3.10 26.06
CA LEU A 165 8.20 -4.44 26.55
C LEU A 165 9.45 -5.16 27.08
N GLY A 166 10.61 -4.96 26.45
CA GLY A 166 11.88 -5.46 26.94
C GLY A 166 12.19 -4.96 28.36
N ASN A 167 12.01 -3.66 28.58
CA ASN A 167 12.17 -3.03 29.89
C ASN A 167 11.12 -3.54 30.91
N ALA A 168 9.86 -3.67 30.51
CA ALA A 168 8.80 -4.19 31.36
C ALA A 168 9.05 -5.65 31.78
N ASN A 169 9.51 -6.51 30.85
CA ASN A 169 9.89 -7.89 31.13
C ASN A 169 11.03 -7.95 32.15
N ALA A 170 12.08 -7.14 31.96
CA ALA A 170 13.22 -7.10 32.88
C ALA A 170 12.80 -6.66 34.29
N ALA A 171 11.97 -5.62 34.39
CA ALA A 171 11.45 -5.13 35.67
C ALA A 171 10.57 -6.16 36.38
N ALA A 172 9.64 -6.80 35.66
CA ALA A 172 8.76 -7.81 36.22
C ALA A 172 9.53 -9.05 36.71
N ARG A 173 10.55 -9.50 35.97
CA ARG A 173 11.44 -10.60 36.40
C ARG A 173 12.24 -10.25 37.65
N ALA A 174 12.75 -9.02 37.73
CA ALA A 174 13.45 -8.56 38.91
C ALA A 174 12.54 -8.54 40.15
N THR A 175 11.30 -8.06 39.99
CA THR A 175 10.28 -8.07 41.05
C THR A 175 9.93 -9.49 41.47
N GLU A 176 9.67 -10.40 40.53
CA GLU A 176 9.37 -11.82 40.84
C GLU A 176 10.51 -12.47 41.63
N LYS A 177 11.76 -12.25 41.19
CA LYS A 177 12.96 -12.77 41.86
C LYS A 177 13.08 -12.24 43.29
N ASN A 178 12.91 -10.93 43.49
CA ASN A 178 13.01 -10.29 44.80
C ASN A 178 11.93 -10.78 45.76
N LEU A 179 10.67 -10.88 45.29
CA LEU A 179 9.55 -11.37 46.09
C LEU A 179 9.70 -12.85 46.46
N THR A 180 10.17 -13.68 45.52
CA THR A 180 10.48 -15.09 45.79
C THR A 180 11.56 -15.23 46.87
N ALA A 181 12.62 -14.40 46.79
CA ALA A 181 13.67 -14.38 47.81
C ALA A 181 13.14 -13.96 49.19
N LEU A 182 12.30 -12.92 49.26
CA LEU A 182 11.67 -12.48 50.51
C LEU A 182 10.77 -13.56 51.13
N LEU A 183 9.89 -14.17 50.34
CA LEU A 183 9.02 -15.26 50.80
C LEU A 183 9.84 -16.44 51.32
N SER A 184 10.92 -16.82 50.62
CA SER A 184 11.80 -17.90 51.07
C SER A 184 12.53 -17.58 52.38
N GLY A 185 12.87 -16.31 52.63
CA GLY A 185 13.52 -15.88 53.87
C GLY A 185 12.58 -15.74 55.07
N LEU A 186 11.26 -15.61 54.83
CA LEU A 186 10.24 -15.55 55.89
C LEU A 186 9.70 -16.93 56.29
N ASN A 187 9.87 -17.94 55.44
CA ASN A 187 9.39 -19.31 55.64
C ASN A 187 10.46 -20.23 56.29
N VAL A 188 11.57 -19.65 56.77
CA VAL A 188 12.64 -20.28 57.57
C VAL A 188 12.55 -19.75 59.00
#